data_AF-A0A9K3JP21-F1
#
_entry.id   AF-A0A9K3JP21-F1
#
_cell.length_a   1.000
_cell.length_b   1.000
_cell.length_c   1.000
_cell.angle_alpha   90.00
_cell.angle_beta   90.00
_cell.angle_gamma   90.00
#
_symmetry.space_group_name_H-M   'P 1'
#
loop_
_entity.id
_entity.type
_entity.pdbx_description
1 polymer ?
#
loop_
_entity_poly.entity_id
_entity_poly.type
_entity_poly.pdbx_seq_one_letter_code
_entity_poly.pdbx_strand_id
1 'polypeptide(L)'
;MLEEVGKWPYSFPASMDFRQANERGVICGRLFVYDRFISDEQAPTNGAYLGLAPPGDPGSWESENKGYQFWSKTNEQGCFSIEHILPGTYNLYAWVRGFIGDYKKPEAITITPGRLSKYHRVLLNAFPFPSLYKNGLIAALVAQKGCDIEVGDLVYEPPRDGPTLWDIGIPDRSAAEFYIPDPDPMYTNQFLTDDPNRFRQYGLWEQYAMLYPDGDLVFTIGESDYRKDWFFAHVPRKKGDNVYEKTTWTIKFKLNNVNKDETYKLRLALASAQVSDLQVRVNDLNTDSPLFSTGIIGGDNAIARHGIHGLSWLFNIDIPGTLLISNEENTIYLTQANGGTPFRGVMYDYIRFEGSALSCSGSNTCI
;
A
#
# COMPACT_ATOMS: atom_id res chain seq x y z
N MET A 1 -4.87 7.11 31.97
CA MET A 1 -4.20 7.17 30.65
C MET A 1 -4.92 8.13 29.71
N LEU A 2 -6.24 7.99 29.49
CA LEU A 2 -7.00 8.86 28.57
C LEU A 2 -7.01 10.35 28.95
N GLU A 3 -7.13 10.69 30.25
CA GLU A 3 -7.09 12.09 30.71
C GLU A 3 -5.77 12.80 30.41
N GLU A 4 -4.66 12.07 30.40
CA GLU A 4 -3.33 12.65 30.14
C GLU A 4 -3.09 12.84 28.65
N VAL A 5 -3.55 11.90 27.82
CA VAL A 5 -3.50 12.01 26.35
C VAL A 5 -4.27 13.24 25.86
N GLY A 6 -5.43 13.53 26.45
CA GLY A 6 -6.25 14.70 26.08
C GLY A 6 -5.65 16.06 26.43
N LYS A 7 -4.57 16.11 27.23
CA LYS A 7 -3.85 17.36 27.54
C LYS A 7 -2.75 17.68 26.53
N TRP A 8 -2.45 16.78 25.59
CA TRP A 8 -1.47 17.05 24.55
C TRP A 8 -2.03 18.03 23.50
N PRO A 9 -1.23 18.99 23.01
CA PRO A 9 0.13 19.32 23.43
C PRO A 9 0.15 20.02 24.80
N TYR A 10 1.04 19.54 25.69
CA TYR A 10 1.11 20.01 27.06
C TYR A 10 1.51 21.48 27.18
N SER A 11 1.00 22.18 28.19
CA SER A 11 1.27 23.61 28.42
C SER A 11 2.50 23.89 29.29
N PHE A 12 3.04 22.87 29.97
CA PHE A 12 4.19 23.04 30.89
C PHE A 12 5.56 23.21 30.20
N PRO A 13 5.84 22.67 28.99
CA PRO A 13 7.11 22.90 28.34
C PRO A 13 7.24 24.38 27.94
N ALA A 14 8.24 25.08 28.50
CA ALA A 14 8.50 26.50 28.25
C ALA A 14 9.54 26.74 27.13
N SER A 15 9.90 25.72 26.36
CA SER A 15 10.87 25.85 25.25
C SER A 15 10.22 26.48 24.02
N MET A 16 10.95 27.35 23.32
CA MET A 16 10.55 27.90 22.03
C MET A 16 10.50 26.83 20.92
N ASP A 17 11.21 25.72 21.09
CA ASP A 17 11.16 24.57 20.17
C ASP A 17 9.85 23.78 20.33
N PHE A 18 9.20 23.93 21.48
CA PHE A 18 7.90 23.32 21.76
C PHE A 18 6.79 24.32 21.49
N ARG A 19 6.16 24.22 20.31
CA ARG A 19 4.99 25.03 19.98
C ARG A 19 3.79 24.66 20.85
N GLN A 20 3.20 25.68 21.47
CA GLN A 20 2.00 25.56 22.28
C GLN A 20 0.77 25.21 21.42
N ALA A 21 -0.31 24.75 22.06
CA ALA A 21 -1.54 24.35 21.37
C ALA A 21 -2.09 25.45 20.43
N ASN A 22 -2.02 26.70 20.85
CA ASN A 22 -2.51 27.87 20.10
C ASN A 22 -1.57 28.36 18.99
N GLU A 23 -0.37 27.79 18.88
CA GLU A 23 0.61 28.08 17.81
C GLU A 23 0.57 27.03 16.70
N ARG A 24 -0.33 26.04 16.79
CA ARG A 24 -0.50 24.95 15.85
C ARG A 24 -1.75 25.16 15.00
N GLY A 25 -1.80 24.50 13.86
CA GLY A 25 -2.93 24.55 12.93
C GLY A 25 -3.77 23.28 12.93
N VAL A 26 -4.98 23.41 12.38
CA VAL A 26 -5.89 22.31 12.08
C VAL A 26 -6.32 22.40 10.61
N ILE A 27 -6.23 21.28 9.88
CA ILE A 27 -6.83 21.18 8.55
C ILE A 27 -7.91 20.12 8.51
N CYS A 28 -8.90 20.30 7.64
CA CYS A 28 -10.01 19.38 7.48
C CYS A 28 -10.47 19.35 6.02
N GLY A 29 -11.18 18.29 5.66
CA GLY A 29 -11.81 18.15 4.36
C GLY A 29 -12.44 16.76 4.21
N ARG A 30 -12.69 16.37 2.95
CA ARG A 30 -13.21 15.05 2.62
C ARG A 30 -12.37 14.39 1.54
N LEU A 31 -12.20 13.08 1.61
CA LEU A 31 -11.54 12.30 0.57
C LEU A 31 -12.49 11.26 0.00
N PHE A 32 -12.65 11.33 -1.31
CA PHE A 32 -13.34 10.37 -2.14
C PHE A 32 -12.34 9.58 -2.99
N VAL A 33 -12.76 8.41 -3.44
CA VAL A 33 -12.06 7.64 -4.45
C VAL A 33 -12.95 7.51 -5.68
N TYR A 34 -12.35 7.62 -6.86
CA TYR A 34 -13.03 7.44 -8.13
C TYR A 34 -12.22 6.52 -9.03
N ASP A 35 -12.81 5.38 -9.38
CA ASP A 35 -12.25 4.44 -10.34
C ASP A 35 -13.34 4.07 -11.34
N ARG A 36 -13.24 4.66 -12.54
CA ARG A 36 -14.21 4.51 -13.63
C ARG A 36 -14.44 3.06 -14.10
N PHE A 37 -13.56 2.12 -13.77
CA PHE A 37 -13.75 0.70 -14.10
C PHE A 37 -14.46 -0.08 -13.00
N ILE A 38 -14.68 0.53 -11.83
CA ILE A 38 -15.40 -0.06 -10.70
C ILE A 38 -16.79 0.58 -10.57
N SER A 39 -16.89 1.91 -10.70
CA SER A 39 -18.12 2.67 -10.57
C SER A 39 -18.06 3.99 -11.33
N ASP A 40 -19.21 4.45 -11.83
CA ASP A 40 -19.37 5.78 -12.42
C ASP A 40 -19.49 6.90 -11.36
N GLU A 41 -19.62 6.53 -10.07
CA GLU A 41 -19.78 7.46 -8.96
C GLU A 41 -18.54 7.52 -8.05
N GLN A 42 -18.30 8.68 -7.46
CA GLN A 42 -17.29 8.87 -6.42
C GLN A 42 -17.75 8.22 -5.11
N ALA A 43 -16.89 7.40 -4.50
CA ALA A 43 -17.18 6.76 -3.23
C ALA A 43 -16.44 7.46 -2.08
N PRO A 44 -17.08 7.73 -0.93
CA PRO A 44 -16.37 8.21 0.25
C PRO A 44 -15.38 7.14 0.72
N THR A 45 -14.19 7.57 1.14
CA THR A 45 -13.20 6.65 1.70
C THR A 45 -13.44 6.44 3.19
N ASN A 46 -13.45 5.20 3.69
CA ASN A 46 -13.55 4.90 5.12
C ASN A 46 -12.22 4.35 5.64
N GLY A 47 -11.60 5.04 6.60
CA GLY A 47 -10.33 4.63 7.20
C GLY A 47 -9.10 4.85 6.31
N ALA A 48 -9.20 5.66 5.25
CA ALA A 48 -8.05 6.07 4.45
C ALA A 48 -7.09 6.91 5.29
N TYR A 49 -5.79 6.69 5.13
CA TYR A 49 -4.77 7.50 5.80
C TYR A 49 -4.54 8.78 5.02
N LEU A 50 -4.63 9.92 5.69
CA LEU A 50 -4.27 11.22 5.14
C LEU A 50 -3.23 11.87 6.01
N GLY A 51 -2.24 12.51 5.40
CA GLY A 51 -1.17 13.15 6.14
C GLY A 51 -0.56 14.35 5.47
N LEU A 52 -0.13 15.28 6.31
CA LEU A 52 0.76 16.36 5.92
C LEU A 52 2.19 15.90 6.13
N ALA A 53 3.01 16.01 5.09
CA ALA A 53 4.44 15.77 5.13
C ALA A 53 5.17 16.84 4.30
N PRO A 54 6.50 16.98 4.43
CA PRO A 54 7.28 17.87 3.59
C PRO A 54 6.96 17.71 2.09
N PRO A 55 7.03 18.79 1.31
CA PRO A 55 6.80 18.74 -0.12
C PRO A 55 7.74 17.76 -0.83
N GLY A 56 7.18 16.94 -1.72
CA GLY A 56 7.89 15.89 -2.44
C GLY A 56 6.97 15.19 -3.43
N ASP A 57 7.45 14.14 -4.09
CA ASP A 57 6.64 13.35 -5.03
C ASP A 57 5.59 12.49 -4.30
N PRO A 58 4.52 12.01 -4.97
CA PRO A 58 3.61 11.04 -4.39
C PRO A 58 4.37 9.85 -3.77
N GLY A 59 4.03 9.48 -2.53
CA GLY A 59 4.72 8.42 -1.78
C GLY A 59 6.02 8.85 -1.07
N SER A 60 6.55 10.06 -1.32
CA SER A 60 7.84 10.48 -0.72
C SER A 60 7.80 10.53 0.81
N TRP A 61 6.63 10.73 1.39
CA TRP A 61 6.37 10.74 2.84
C TRP A 61 6.80 9.43 3.52
N GLU A 62 6.83 8.31 2.81
CA GLU A 62 7.18 7.01 3.38
C GLU A 62 8.69 6.88 3.66
N SER A 63 9.52 7.63 2.93
CA SER A 63 10.98 7.67 3.09
C SER A 63 11.49 8.92 3.81
N GLU A 64 10.60 9.87 4.10
CA GLU A 64 10.94 11.12 4.78
C GLU A 64 11.25 10.87 6.27
N ASN A 65 12.45 11.29 6.70
CA ASN A 65 12.98 11.01 8.04
C ASN A 65 13.53 12.23 8.80
N LYS A 66 13.40 13.44 8.24
CA LYS A 66 13.90 14.70 8.82
C LYS A 66 12.79 15.67 9.19
N GLY A 67 11.73 15.72 8.38
CA GLY A 67 10.60 16.63 8.58
C GLY A 67 9.50 16.06 9.46
N TYR A 68 8.60 16.95 9.89
CA TYR A 68 7.40 16.55 10.63
C TYR A 68 6.34 15.96 9.71
N GLN A 69 5.69 14.91 10.17
CA GLN A 69 4.50 14.36 9.53
C GLN A 69 3.32 14.32 10.51
N PHE A 70 2.12 14.56 9.99
CA PHE A 70 0.89 14.58 10.78
C PHE A 70 -0.15 13.77 10.04
N TRP A 71 -0.77 12.80 10.71
CA TRP A 71 -1.64 11.82 10.06
C TRP A 71 -2.99 11.70 10.77
N SER A 72 -4.03 11.43 10.00
CA SER A 72 -5.37 11.12 10.48
C SER A 72 -6.02 10.09 9.55
N LYS A 73 -7.22 9.65 9.91
CA LYS A 73 -8.04 8.75 9.10
C LYS A 73 -9.36 9.38 8.72
N THR A 74 -9.86 9.04 7.55
CA THR A 74 -11.24 9.37 7.20
C THR A 74 -12.25 8.55 8.01
N ASN A 75 -13.40 9.14 8.27
CA ASN A 75 -14.58 8.42 8.74
C ASN A 75 -15.38 7.81 7.56
N GLU A 76 -16.52 7.18 7.86
CA GLU A 76 -17.41 6.54 6.87
C GLU A 76 -17.93 7.49 5.76
N GLN A 77 -17.90 8.81 5.98
CA GLN A 77 -18.33 9.82 5.01
C GLN A 77 -17.17 10.46 4.23
N GLY A 78 -15.94 9.94 4.41
CA GLY A 78 -14.73 10.50 3.80
C GLY A 78 -14.15 11.69 4.56
N CYS A 79 -14.78 12.16 5.64
CA CYS A 79 -14.33 13.35 6.36
C CYS A 79 -13.09 13.07 7.20
N PHE A 80 -12.16 14.01 7.25
CA PHE A 80 -10.97 13.95 8.09
C PHE A 80 -10.67 15.30 8.76
N SER A 81 -9.95 15.25 9.88
CA SER A 81 -9.35 16.39 10.58
C SER A 81 -7.93 16.00 10.97
N ILE A 82 -6.93 16.83 10.63
CA ILE A 82 -5.54 16.69 11.08
C ILE A 82 -5.27 17.87 12.00
N GLU A 83 -4.98 17.57 13.26
CA GLU A 83 -4.87 18.56 14.33
C GLU A 83 -3.42 18.70 14.83
N HIS A 84 -3.17 19.77 15.57
CA HIS A 84 -1.90 20.04 16.24
C HIS A 84 -0.69 20.15 15.30
N ILE A 85 -0.93 20.58 14.06
CA ILE A 85 0.05 20.68 12.99
C ILE A 85 1.00 21.84 13.30
N LEU A 86 2.30 21.60 13.17
CA LEU A 86 3.29 22.66 13.35
C LEU A 86 3.26 23.65 12.18
N PRO A 87 3.58 24.94 12.42
CA PRO A 87 3.77 25.89 11.35
C PRO A 87 4.84 25.43 10.35
N GLY A 88 4.54 25.57 9.06
CA GLY A 88 5.37 25.06 7.98
C GLY A 88 4.61 24.95 6.67
N THR A 89 5.31 24.56 5.60
CA THR A 89 4.71 24.27 4.30
C THR A 89 4.78 22.78 4.04
N TYR A 90 3.64 22.19 3.68
CA TYR A 90 3.46 20.75 3.53
C TYR A 90 2.71 20.43 2.24
N ASN A 91 2.86 19.21 1.73
CA ASN A 91 1.86 18.63 0.82
C ASN A 91 0.93 17.72 1.61
N LEU A 92 -0.33 17.65 1.17
CA LEU A 92 -1.30 16.69 1.67
C LEU A 92 -1.21 15.42 0.82
N TYR A 93 -0.92 14.31 1.47
CA TYR A 93 -0.87 12.98 0.88
C TYR A 93 -2.02 12.13 1.41
N ALA A 94 -2.39 11.13 0.64
CA ALA A 94 -3.29 10.09 1.12
C ALA A 94 -2.93 8.73 0.55
N TRP A 95 -3.26 7.69 1.32
CA TRP A 95 -3.28 6.32 0.86
C TRP A 95 -4.59 5.67 1.28
N VAL A 96 -5.21 4.98 0.32
CA VAL A 96 -6.55 4.39 0.47
C VAL A 96 -6.41 2.87 0.36
N ARG A 97 -6.66 2.16 1.46
CA ARG A 97 -6.75 0.69 1.44
C ARG A 97 -7.78 0.23 0.41
N GLY A 98 -7.46 -0.80 -0.35
CA GLY A 98 -8.30 -1.27 -1.45
C GLY A 98 -7.92 -0.68 -2.82
N PHE A 99 -6.95 0.25 -2.86
CA PHE A 99 -6.47 0.86 -4.09
C PHE A 99 -4.94 0.97 -4.08
N ILE A 100 -4.31 0.61 -5.19
CA ILE A 100 -2.88 0.86 -5.41
C ILE A 100 -2.61 2.35 -5.60
N GLY A 101 -1.38 2.78 -5.31
CA GLY A 101 -0.87 4.13 -5.57
C GLY A 101 -0.96 5.09 -4.39
N ASP A 102 -0.51 6.31 -4.64
CA ASP A 102 -0.41 7.40 -3.66
C ASP A 102 -1.13 8.64 -4.18
N TYR A 103 -2.02 9.18 -3.37
CA TYR A 103 -2.59 10.50 -3.62
C TYR A 103 -1.63 11.59 -3.11
N LYS A 104 -1.51 12.65 -3.89
CA LYS A 104 -0.89 13.92 -3.49
C LYS A 104 -1.76 15.06 -3.98
N LYS A 105 -2.15 15.96 -3.08
CA LYS A 105 -2.76 17.23 -3.45
C LYS A 105 -1.71 18.10 -4.17
N PRO A 106 -1.98 18.61 -5.39
CA PRO A 106 -1.00 19.36 -6.17
C PRO A 106 -0.50 20.62 -5.44
N GLU A 107 -1.40 21.38 -4.83
CA GLU A 107 -1.04 22.61 -4.12
C GLU A 107 -0.58 22.32 -2.69
N ALA A 108 0.54 22.93 -2.32
CA ALA A 108 1.05 22.90 -0.96
C ALA A 108 0.15 23.70 0.00
N ILE A 109 0.15 23.30 1.26
CA ILE A 109 -0.59 23.90 2.36
C ILE A 109 0.40 24.56 3.31
N THR A 110 0.23 25.85 3.57
CA THR A 110 1.06 26.60 4.52
C THR A 110 0.31 26.82 5.83
N ILE A 111 0.85 26.28 6.91
CA ILE A 111 0.36 26.48 8.28
C ILE A 111 1.12 27.66 8.89
N THR A 112 0.39 28.70 9.26
CA THR A 112 0.95 29.89 9.92
C THR A 112 0.69 29.85 11.43
N PRO A 113 1.66 30.26 12.28
CA PRO A 113 1.43 30.33 13.72
C PRO A 113 0.28 31.30 14.06
N GLY A 114 -0.57 30.95 15.04
CA GLY A 114 -1.49 31.88 15.68
C GLY A 114 -2.77 32.23 14.91
N ARG A 115 -3.12 31.46 13.88
CA ARG A 115 -4.39 31.64 13.16
C ARG A 115 -5.42 30.59 13.55
N LEU A 116 -5.66 30.41 14.86
CA LEU A 116 -6.92 29.82 15.28
C LEU A 116 -8.04 30.73 14.76
N SER A 117 -8.90 30.22 13.88
CA SER A 117 -10.09 30.96 13.49
C SER A 117 -10.83 31.38 14.77
N LYS A 118 -11.42 32.59 14.80
CA LYS A 118 -12.14 33.15 15.97
C LYS A 118 -13.16 32.16 16.61
N TYR A 119 -13.58 31.14 15.87
CA TYR A 119 -14.50 30.07 16.27
C TYR A 119 -13.90 29.05 17.25
N HIS A 120 -12.60 28.74 17.17
CA HIS A 120 -11.97 27.74 18.04
C HIS A 120 -11.94 28.15 19.52
N ARG A 121 -11.89 29.47 19.78
CA ARG A 121 -11.88 30.06 21.13
C ARG A 121 -13.24 29.98 21.84
N VAL A 122 -14.33 29.77 21.09
CA VAL A 122 -15.70 29.69 21.63
C VAL A 122 -16.07 28.24 21.98
N LEU A 123 -15.59 27.25 21.24
CA LEU A 123 -15.97 25.85 21.45
C LEU A 123 -15.28 25.18 22.65
N LEU A 124 -14.02 25.53 22.94
CA LEU A 124 -13.32 25.08 24.16
C LEU A 124 -14.06 25.47 25.46
N ASN A 125 -14.89 26.51 25.41
CA ASN A 125 -15.70 26.96 26.54
C ASN A 125 -17.16 26.49 26.50
N ALA A 126 -17.64 25.91 25.38
CA ALA A 126 -19.08 25.66 25.17
C ALA A 126 -19.50 24.19 25.30
N PHE A 127 -18.60 23.21 25.16
CA PHE A 127 -18.98 21.78 25.21
C PHE A 127 -17.95 20.91 25.95
N PRO A 128 -18.10 20.67 27.26
CA PRO A 128 -17.17 19.89 28.07
C PRO A 128 -17.46 18.38 28.11
N PHE A 129 -18.33 17.83 27.24
CA PHE A 129 -18.82 16.45 27.36
C PHE A 129 -18.47 15.55 26.14
N PRO A 130 -17.57 14.56 26.31
CA PRO A 130 -17.16 13.58 25.29
C PRO A 130 -18.23 12.59 24.80
N SER A 131 -19.47 12.66 25.30
CA SER A 131 -20.52 11.66 25.01
C SER A 131 -21.37 11.93 23.77
N LEU A 132 -21.31 13.15 23.21
CA LEU A 132 -22.11 13.58 22.04
C LEU A 132 -21.47 13.24 20.68
N TYR A 133 -20.22 12.75 20.67
CA TYR A 133 -19.43 12.47 19.46
C TYR A 133 -19.81 11.17 18.73
N LYS A 134 -20.91 10.50 19.11
CA LYS A 134 -21.32 9.20 18.56
C LYS A 134 -22.20 9.27 17.31
N ASN A 135 -22.70 10.43 16.91
CA ASN A 135 -23.50 10.60 15.69
C ASN A 135 -22.65 11.20 14.56
N GLY A 136 -22.52 10.49 13.43
CA GLY A 136 -21.65 10.87 12.30
C GLY A 136 -21.89 12.28 11.73
N LEU A 137 -23.13 12.78 11.80
CA LEU A 137 -23.48 14.16 11.42
C LEU A 137 -22.88 15.22 12.36
N ILE A 138 -22.80 14.95 13.67
CA ILE A 138 -22.23 15.87 14.66
C ILE A 138 -20.70 15.85 14.57
N ALA A 139 -20.09 14.68 14.35
CA ALA A 139 -18.66 14.57 14.13
C ALA A 139 -18.21 15.34 12.88
N ALA A 140 -18.96 15.25 11.78
CA ALA A 140 -18.70 16.03 10.57
C ALA A 140 -18.83 17.55 10.81
N LEU A 141 -19.87 17.99 11.55
CA LEU A 141 -20.09 19.41 11.87
C LEU A 141 -19.07 19.99 12.86
N VAL A 142 -18.54 19.17 13.78
CA VAL A 142 -17.50 19.57 14.75
C VAL A 142 -16.12 19.62 14.10
N ALA A 143 -15.80 18.65 13.23
CA ALA A 143 -14.58 18.69 12.41
C ALA A 143 -14.50 19.97 11.56
N GLN A 144 -15.64 20.41 11.00
CA GLN A 144 -15.73 21.64 10.23
C GLN A 144 -15.61 22.93 11.09
N LYS A 145 -16.10 22.93 12.34
CA LYS A 145 -16.13 24.12 13.20
C LYS A 145 -14.82 24.41 13.96
N GLY A 146 -13.89 23.44 14.00
CA GLY A 146 -12.55 23.59 14.57
C GLY A 146 -11.43 23.80 13.54
N CYS A 147 -11.79 23.91 12.26
CA CYS A 147 -10.86 23.88 11.15
C CYS A 147 -10.26 25.26 10.83
N ASP A 148 -8.93 25.35 10.71
CA ASP A 148 -8.25 26.59 10.29
C ASP A 148 -8.13 26.67 8.77
N ILE A 149 -7.96 25.53 8.11
CA ILE A 149 -7.89 25.41 6.64
C ILE A 149 -8.78 24.26 6.17
N GLU A 150 -9.88 24.61 5.51
CA GLU A 150 -10.76 23.66 4.82
C GLU A 150 -10.19 23.39 3.42
N VAL A 151 -9.82 22.15 3.14
CA VAL A 151 -9.30 21.75 1.81
C VAL A 151 -10.40 21.27 0.85
N GLY A 152 -11.65 21.18 1.34
CA GLY A 152 -12.82 20.79 0.56
C GLY A 152 -12.87 19.29 0.24
N ASP A 153 -13.59 18.97 -0.82
CA ASP A 153 -13.74 17.61 -1.33
C ASP A 153 -12.57 17.27 -2.26
N LEU A 154 -11.76 16.29 -1.86
CA LEU A 154 -10.64 15.76 -2.61
C LEU A 154 -11.05 14.44 -3.26
N VAL A 155 -10.55 14.19 -4.46
CA VAL A 155 -10.80 12.94 -5.21
C VAL A 155 -9.48 12.27 -5.51
N TYR A 156 -9.33 11.03 -5.06
CA TYR A 156 -8.25 10.16 -5.46
C TYR A 156 -8.68 9.32 -6.67
N GLU A 157 -7.95 9.43 -7.77
CA GLU A 157 -8.08 8.57 -8.94
C GLU A 157 -6.91 7.56 -8.95
N PRO A 158 -7.14 6.29 -8.54
CA PRO A 158 -6.11 5.27 -8.52
C PRO A 158 -5.53 5.04 -9.94
N PRO A 159 -4.24 4.71 -10.06
CA PRO A 159 -3.64 4.39 -11.35
C PRO A 159 -4.42 3.28 -12.07
N ARG A 160 -4.86 3.53 -13.30
CA ARG A 160 -5.75 2.65 -14.06
C ARG A 160 -5.69 2.95 -15.56
N ASP A 161 -5.29 1.99 -16.38
CA ASP A 161 -5.23 2.12 -17.84
C ASP A 161 -6.37 1.35 -18.53
N GLY A 162 -6.82 0.24 -17.95
CA GLY A 162 -7.87 -0.61 -18.53
C GLY A 162 -8.62 -1.46 -17.50
N PRO A 163 -9.56 -2.30 -17.97
CA PRO A 163 -10.30 -3.21 -17.10
C PRO A 163 -9.35 -4.24 -16.47
N THR A 164 -9.59 -4.63 -15.22
CA THR A 164 -8.87 -5.74 -14.59
C THR A 164 -9.22 -7.04 -15.33
N LEU A 165 -8.21 -7.71 -15.88
CA LEU A 165 -8.35 -9.06 -16.44
C LEU A 165 -8.23 -10.12 -15.34
N TRP A 166 -7.30 -9.90 -14.41
CA TRP A 166 -7.14 -10.69 -13.18
C TRP A 166 -6.26 -9.94 -12.19
N ASP A 167 -6.35 -10.33 -10.93
CA ASP A 167 -5.52 -9.83 -9.84
C ASP A 167 -5.20 -10.90 -8.78
N ILE A 168 -4.23 -10.60 -7.92
CA ILE A 168 -3.73 -11.47 -6.86
C ILE A 168 -3.46 -10.59 -5.62
N GLY A 169 -4.06 -10.94 -4.47
CA GLY A 169 -3.88 -10.24 -3.20
C GLY A 169 -4.90 -9.13 -2.92
N ILE A 170 -4.63 -8.31 -1.91
CA ILE A 170 -5.44 -7.15 -1.53
C ILE A 170 -4.52 -5.94 -1.51
N PRO A 171 -4.82 -4.83 -2.20
CA PRO A 171 -3.98 -3.63 -2.18
C PRO A 171 -4.10 -2.89 -0.84
N ASP A 172 -3.36 -3.36 0.16
CA ASP A 172 -3.37 -2.84 1.53
C ASP A 172 -1.97 -2.64 2.15
N ARG A 173 -0.93 -2.69 1.32
CA ARG A 173 0.50 -2.59 1.63
C ARG A 173 0.98 -3.67 2.59
N SER A 174 0.37 -4.85 2.54
CA SER A 174 0.66 -5.97 3.42
C SER A 174 0.82 -7.26 2.63
N ALA A 175 1.59 -8.18 3.18
CA ALA A 175 1.65 -9.56 2.69
C ALA A 175 0.89 -10.56 3.58
N ALA A 176 0.13 -10.06 4.54
CA ALA A 176 -0.47 -10.88 5.61
C ALA A 176 -1.61 -11.80 5.14
N GLU A 177 -2.22 -11.51 4.00
CA GLU A 177 -3.28 -12.31 3.40
C GLU A 177 -2.78 -13.48 2.56
N PHE A 178 -1.48 -13.47 2.20
CA PHE A 178 -0.84 -14.55 1.46
C PHE A 178 -0.54 -15.75 2.35
N TYR A 179 -0.10 -16.85 1.73
CA TYR A 179 0.21 -18.08 2.43
C TYR A 179 1.44 -17.94 3.32
N ILE A 180 1.17 -17.78 4.61
CA ILE A 180 2.15 -17.92 5.69
C ILE A 180 2.24 -19.42 6.00
N PRO A 181 3.41 -20.09 5.92
CA PRO A 181 3.53 -21.51 6.20
C PRO A 181 3.49 -21.80 7.70
N ASP A 182 3.31 -23.07 8.06
CA ASP A 182 3.52 -23.50 9.44
C ASP A 182 5.03 -23.48 9.79
N PRO A 183 5.40 -23.14 11.03
CA PRO A 183 6.80 -23.09 11.43
C PRO A 183 7.41 -24.48 11.55
N ASP A 184 8.74 -24.54 11.52
CA ASP A 184 9.46 -25.73 11.94
C ASP A 184 9.07 -26.08 13.39
N PRO A 185 8.67 -27.34 13.68
CA PRO A 185 8.35 -27.78 15.04
C PRO A 185 9.43 -27.45 16.07
N MET A 186 10.71 -27.42 15.67
CA MET A 186 11.83 -27.08 16.54
C MET A 186 11.83 -25.61 17.01
N TYR A 187 11.26 -24.71 16.20
CA TYR A 187 11.23 -23.27 16.48
C TYR A 187 9.82 -22.76 16.83
N THR A 188 8.84 -23.65 16.92
CA THR A 188 7.43 -23.27 17.09
C THR A 188 7.22 -22.52 18.40
N ASN A 189 6.76 -21.27 18.29
CA ASN A 189 6.23 -20.53 19.42
C ASN A 189 4.73 -20.79 19.54
N GLN A 190 4.32 -21.54 20.57
CA GLN A 190 2.92 -21.93 20.77
C GLN A 190 1.98 -20.73 20.90
N PHE A 191 2.44 -19.59 21.43
CA PHE A 191 1.64 -18.37 21.57
C PHE A 191 1.22 -17.76 20.22
N LEU A 192 1.94 -18.06 19.14
CA LEU A 192 1.70 -17.48 17.82
C LEU A 192 0.92 -18.41 16.87
N THR A 193 0.68 -19.67 17.25
CA THR A 193 0.16 -20.70 16.34
C THR A 193 -1.24 -20.36 15.80
N ASP A 194 -2.12 -19.91 16.69
CA ASP A 194 -3.49 -19.50 16.38
C ASP A 194 -3.65 -17.96 16.41
N ASP A 195 -2.54 -17.23 16.47
CA ASP A 195 -2.54 -15.77 16.56
C ASP A 195 -2.57 -15.15 15.16
N PRO A 196 -3.29 -14.02 14.95
CA PRO A 196 -3.24 -13.28 13.69
C PRO A 196 -1.82 -12.83 13.30
N ASN A 197 -0.87 -12.80 14.24
CA ASN A 197 0.54 -12.54 14.02
C ASN A 197 1.39 -13.80 13.83
N ARG A 198 0.83 -14.94 13.37
CA ARG A 198 1.61 -16.16 13.10
C ARG A 198 2.79 -15.95 12.14
N PHE A 199 2.75 -14.91 11.29
CA PHE A 199 3.89 -14.48 10.47
C PHE A 199 5.14 -14.08 11.28
N ARG A 200 5.00 -13.88 12.60
CA ARG A 200 6.10 -13.58 13.52
C ARG A 200 6.85 -14.81 14.01
N GLN A 201 6.42 -16.02 13.62
CA GLN A 201 7.18 -17.24 13.90
C GLN A 201 8.58 -17.15 13.29
N TYR A 202 9.58 -17.67 14.01
CA TYR A 202 10.95 -17.66 13.53
C TYR A 202 11.13 -18.67 12.39
N GLY A 203 11.93 -18.31 11.38
CA GLY A 203 12.37 -19.23 10.33
C GLY A 203 11.37 -19.51 9.22
N LEU A 204 10.22 -18.82 9.16
CA LEU A 204 9.18 -19.08 8.15
C LEU A 204 9.69 -18.93 6.71
N TRP A 205 10.62 -18.02 6.43
CA TRP A 205 11.20 -17.86 5.09
C TRP A 205 11.95 -19.12 4.63
N GLU A 206 12.56 -19.90 5.54
CA GLU A 206 13.27 -21.13 5.17
C GLU A 206 12.33 -22.25 4.75
N GLN A 207 11.05 -22.20 5.16
CA GLN A 207 10.04 -23.20 4.77
C GLN A 207 9.79 -23.22 3.26
N TYR A 208 10.14 -22.15 2.54
CA TYR A 208 10.03 -22.12 1.08
C TYR A 208 10.79 -23.30 0.43
N ALA A 209 12.02 -23.58 0.87
CA ALA A 209 12.81 -24.68 0.31
C ALA A 209 12.26 -26.08 0.66
N MET A 210 11.48 -26.19 1.73
CA MET A 210 10.81 -27.44 2.14
C MET A 210 9.53 -27.70 1.36
N LEU A 211 8.76 -26.64 1.09
CA LEU A 211 7.52 -26.72 0.32
C LEU A 211 7.78 -26.85 -1.18
N TYR A 212 8.89 -26.29 -1.66
CA TYR A 212 9.25 -26.18 -3.07
C TYR A 212 10.65 -26.76 -3.33
N PRO A 213 10.92 -28.06 -3.11
CA PRO A 213 12.27 -28.64 -3.16
C PRO A 213 12.85 -28.71 -4.59
N ASP A 214 12.01 -29.05 -5.56
CA ASP A 214 12.40 -29.40 -6.94
C ASP A 214 11.98 -28.39 -8.00
N GLY A 215 11.12 -27.43 -7.64
CA GLY A 215 10.57 -26.43 -8.54
C GLY A 215 10.02 -25.25 -7.77
N ASP A 216 9.80 -24.13 -8.43
CA ASP A 216 9.27 -22.92 -7.80
C ASP A 216 7.74 -22.85 -7.86
N LEU A 217 7.19 -21.90 -7.12
CA LEU A 217 5.76 -21.61 -7.06
C LEU A 217 5.16 -21.42 -8.46
N VAL A 218 4.05 -22.13 -8.73
CA VAL A 218 3.22 -21.97 -9.92
C VAL A 218 1.80 -21.60 -9.47
N PHE A 219 1.31 -20.46 -9.94
CA PHE A 219 -0.01 -19.93 -9.63
C PHE A 219 -0.84 -19.85 -10.91
N THR A 220 -1.98 -20.51 -10.96
CA THR A 220 -2.87 -20.52 -12.14
C THR A 220 -4.11 -19.68 -11.86
N ILE A 221 -4.31 -18.61 -12.63
CA ILE A 221 -5.46 -17.72 -12.52
C ILE A 221 -6.76 -18.51 -12.72
N GLY A 222 -7.68 -18.38 -11.77
CA GLY A 222 -8.96 -19.10 -11.75
C GLY A 222 -8.93 -20.49 -11.11
N GLU A 223 -7.74 -21.01 -10.78
CA GLU A 223 -7.59 -22.31 -10.11
C GLU A 223 -6.92 -22.20 -8.74
N SER A 224 -5.84 -21.41 -8.62
CA SER A 224 -5.10 -21.20 -7.38
C SER A 224 -5.75 -20.16 -6.44
N ASP A 225 -5.54 -20.32 -5.14
CA ASP A 225 -5.99 -19.40 -4.08
C ASP A 225 -4.78 -18.72 -3.45
N TYR A 226 -4.65 -17.39 -3.58
CA TYR A 226 -3.48 -16.65 -3.09
C TYR A 226 -3.28 -16.78 -1.57
N ARG A 227 -4.32 -17.14 -0.81
CA ARG A 227 -4.22 -17.36 0.64
C ARG A 227 -3.51 -18.67 1.00
N LYS A 228 -3.35 -19.58 0.04
CA LYS A 228 -2.82 -20.94 0.22
C LYS A 228 -1.67 -21.27 -0.71
N ASP A 229 -1.74 -20.76 -1.93
CA ASP A 229 -0.86 -21.14 -3.03
C ASP A 229 0.14 -20.03 -3.40
N TRP A 230 0.03 -18.85 -2.77
CA TRP A 230 0.98 -17.75 -2.94
C TRP A 230 1.77 -17.53 -1.66
N PHE A 231 3.02 -17.98 -1.63
CA PHE A 231 3.87 -17.88 -0.45
C PHE A 231 4.09 -16.41 -0.07
N PHE A 232 4.08 -16.08 1.23
CA PHE A 232 4.07 -14.68 1.67
C PHE A 232 5.34 -13.87 1.32
N ALA A 233 6.49 -14.54 1.13
CA ALA A 233 7.77 -13.90 0.83
C ALA A 233 8.50 -14.59 -0.32
N HIS A 234 8.76 -13.86 -1.40
CA HIS A 234 9.54 -14.35 -2.53
C HIS A 234 11.03 -14.28 -2.21
N VAL A 235 11.54 -15.41 -1.74
CA VAL A 235 12.90 -15.59 -1.24
C VAL A 235 13.68 -16.61 -2.07
N PRO A 236 15.02 -16.52 -2.09
CA PRO A 236 15.93 -17.53 -2.59
C PRO A 236 15.69 -18.89 -1.95
N ARG A 237 15.88 -19.96 -2.73
CA ARG A 237 15.80 -21.32 -2.23
C ARG A 237 17.13 -21.69 -1.58
N LYS A 238 17.09 -22.21 -0.35
CA LYS A 238 18.25 -22.79 0.33
C LYS A 238 18.58 -24.16 -0.29
N LYS A 239 19.82 -24.35 -0.76
CA LYS A 239 20.31 -25.63 -1.33
C LYS A 239 21.37 -26.34 -0.48
N GLY A 240 21.88 -25.67 0.54
CA GLY A 240 22.90 -26.20 1.44
C GLY A 240 23.35 -25.13 2.43
N ASP A 241 24.45 -25.39 3.14
CA ASP A 241 24.99 -24.48 4.13
C ASP A 241 25.36 -23.13 3.49
N ASN A 242 24.59 -22.10 3.82
CA ASN A 242 24.73 -20.74 3.31
C ASN A 242 24.67 -20.59 1.77
N VAL A 243 24.11 -21.57 1.06
CA VAL A 243 23.91 -21.49 -0.40
C VAL A 243 22.44 -21.21 -0.71
N TYR A 244 22.20 -20.06 -1.35
CA TYR A 244 20.87 -19.55 -1.67
C TYR A 244 20.77 -19.23 -3.17
N GLU A 245 19.98 -20.01 -3.89
CA GLU A 245 19.75 -19.83 -5.32
C GLU A 245 18.53 -18.94 -5.59
N LYS A 246 18.58 -18.21 -6.71
CA LYS A 246 17.44 -17.43 -7.19
C LYS A 246 16.23 -18.33 -7.44
N THR A 247 15.04 -17.77 -7.27
CA THR A 247 13.76 -18.45 -7.47
C THR A 247 12.96 -17.72 -8.54
N THR A 248 12.12 -18.46 -9.27
CA THR A 248 11.25 -17.92 -10.33
C THR A 248 9.82 -18.40 -10.17
N TRP A 249 8.95 -17.52 -9.71
CA TRP A 249 7.52 -17.82 -9.59
C TRP A 249 6.83 -17.64 -10.94
N THR A 250 5.83 -18.48 -11.19
CA THR A 250 5.15 -18.56 -12.49
C THR A 250 3.67 -18.26 -12.31
N ILE A 251 3.15 -17.25 -13.00
CA ILE A 251 1.71 -16.95 -13.07
C ILE A 251 1.20 -17.43 -14.43
N LYS A 252 0.25 -18.36 -14.45
CA LYS A 252 -0.39 -18.90 -15.65
C LYS A 252 -1.80 -18.35 -15.82
N PHE A 253 -2.16 -17.94 -17.02
CA PHE A 253 -3.49 -17.39 -17.31
C PHE A 253 -3.85 -17.55 -18.78
N LYS A 254 -5.13 -17.45 -19.13
CA LYS A 254 -5.60 -17.50 -20.52
C LYS A 254 -6.27 -16.18 -20.89
N LEU A 255 -6.11 -15.78 -22.15
CA LEU A 255 -6.78 -14.61 -22.74
C LEU A 255 -7.46 -15.04 -24.03
N ASN A 256 -8.70 -14.62 -24.29
CA ASN A 256 -9.45 -15.09 -25.47
C ASN A 256 -9.16 -14.25 -26.73
N ASN A 257 -9.01 -12.93 -26.58
CA ASN A 257 -8.86 -12.00 -27.70
C ASN A 257 -7.79 -10.93 -27.40
N VAL A 258 -6.52 -11.29 -27.57
CA VAL A 258 -5.40 -10.38 -27.44
C VAL A 258 -5.34 -9.45 -28.65
N ASN A 259 -5.36 -8.14 -28.40
CA ASN A 259 -5.03 -7.16 -29.44
C ASN A 259 -3.51 -6.98 -29.52
N LYS A 260 -2.92 -7.33 -30.67
CA LYS A 260 -1.47 -7.29 -30.90
C LYS A 260 -0.91 -5.87 -31.01
N ASP A 261 -1.74 -4.91 -31.37
CA ASP A 261 -1.35 -3.50 -31.59
C ASP A 261 -1.43 -2.66 -30.31
N GLU A 262 -1.87 -3.25 -29.20
CA GLU A 262 -2.11 -2.55 -27.95
C GLU A 262 -1.12 -2.95 -26.84
N THR A 263 -1.10 -2.16 -25.78
CA THR A 263 -0.28 -2.39 -24.59
C THR A 263 -1.19 -2.72 -23.41
N TYR A 264 -0.88 -3.83 -22.75
CA TYR A 264 -1.49 -4.27 -21.51
C TYR A 264 -0.65 -3.78 -20.33
N LYS A 265 -1.25 -3.63 -19.15
CA LYS A 265 -0.52 -3.15 -17.97
C LYS A 265 -0.46 -4.22 -16.88
N LEU A 266 0.75 -4.53 -16.43
CA LEU A 266 0.96 -5.26 -15.19
C LEU A 266 1.33 -4.26 -14.08
N ARG A 267 0.42 -4.10 -13.12
CA ARG A 267 0.66 -3.34 -11.89
C ARG A 267 1.21 -4.31 -10.84
N LEU A 268 2.38 -4.02 -10.32
CA LEU A 268 3.05 -4.87 -9.34
C LEU A 268 3.36 -4.04 -8.09
N ALA A 269 2.58 -4.26 -7.04
CA ALA A 269 2.77 -3.65 -5.74
C ALA A 269 3.49 -4.60 -4.79
N LEU A 270 4.52 -4.08 -4.11
CA LEU A 270 5.27 -4.80 -3.08
C LEU A 270 5.00 -4.16 -1.73
N ALA A 271 4.69 -4.98 -0.73
CA ALA A 271 4.61 -4.57 0.67
C ALA A 271 6.00 -4.35 1.28
N SER A 272 7.04 -4.95 0.71
CA SER A 272 8.43 -4.83 1.18
C SER A 272 9.42 -5.33 0.13
N ALA A 273 10.66 -4.81 0.21
CA ALA A 273 11.79 -5.35 -0.52
C ALA A 273 13.07 -5.32 0.34
N GLN A 274 13.89 -6.36 0.19
CA GLN A 274 15.19 -6.46 0.83
C GLN A 274 16.25 -6.84 -0.20
N VAL A 275 17.08 -5.86 -0.59
CA VAL A 275 18.24 -6.00 -1.50
C VAL A 275 17.96 -6.98 -2.64
N SER A 276 16.89 -6.73 -3.38
CA SER A 276 16.34 -7.65 -4.38
C SER A 276 16.26 -7.00 -5.75
N ASP A 277 16.45 -7.80 -6.79
CA ASP A 277 16.14 -7.46 -8.18
C ASP A 277 15.01 -8.38 -8.63
N LEU A 278 13.81 -7.83 -8.76
CA LEU A 278 12.65 -8.55 -9.28
C LEU A 278 12.57 -8.32 -10.79
N GLN A 279 12.68 -9.42 -11.53
CA GLN A 279 12.61 -9.43 -12.98
C GLN A 279 11.30 -10.03 -13.46
N VAL A 280 10.75 -9.46 -14.53
CA VAL A 280 9.52 -9.95 -15.18
C VAL A 280 9.83 -10.40 -16.61
N ARG A 281 9.40 -11.62 -16.95
CA ARG A 281 9.40 -12.15 -18.32
C ARG A 281 8.00 -12.63 -18.68
N VAL A 282 7.68 -12.66 -19.97
CA VAL A 282 6.36 -13.06 -20.48
C VAL A 282 6.54 -14.12 -21.55
N ASN A 283 5.87 -15.26 -21.38
CA ASN A 283 5.81 -16.43 -22.29
C ASN A 283 7.13 -17.13 -22.64
N ASP A 284 8.28 -16.49 -22.52
CA ASP A 284 9.59 -17.09 -22.69
C ASP A 284 10.50 -16.73 -21.52
N LEU A 285 10.81 -17.72 -20.68
CA LEU A 285 11.71 -17.57 -19.54
C LEU A 285 13.19 -17.44 -19.95
N ASN A 286 13.53 -17.93 -21.15
CA ASN A 286 14.92 -18.04 -21.60
C ASN A 286 15.41 -16.78 -22.35
N THR A 287 14.59 -15.73 -22.43
CA THR A 287 15.04 -14.47 -23.01
C THR A 287 16.17 -13.88 -22.19
N ASP A 288 17.28 -13.53 -22.86
CA ASP A 288 18.47 -12.97 -22.23
C ASP A 288 18.13 -11.72 -21.40
N SER A 289 17.30 -10.84 -21.96
CA SER A 289 16.81 -9.64 -21.27
C SER A 289 15.41 -9.88 -20.69
N PRO A 290 15.17 -9.55 -19.41
CA PRO A 290 13.82 -9.48 -18.90
C PRO A 290 13.05 -8.32 -19.53
N LEU A 291 11.73 -8.42 -19.61
CA LEU A 291 10.87 -7.31 -20.04
C LEU A 291 10.99 -6.13 -19.07
N PHE A 292 11.15 -6.44 -17.78
CA PHE A 292 11.31 -5.46 -16.71
C PHE A 292 12.25 -5.97 -15.63
N SER A 293 13.00 -5.06 -15.01
CA SER A 293 13.82 -5.31 -13.81
C SER A 293 13.68 -4.10 -12.90
N THR A 294 13.52 -4.35 -11.60
CA THR A 294 13.53 -3.27 -10.60
C THR A 294 14.92 -2.67 -10.42
N GLY A 295 15.98 -3.35 -10.86
CA GLY A 295 17.31 -3.18 -10.29
C GLY A 295 17.34 -3.57 -8.81
N ILE A 296 18.44 -3.30 -8.11
CA ILE A 296 18.54 -3.59 -6.67
C ILE A 296 17.73 -2.55 -5.88
N ILE A 297 16.63 -3.00 -5.28
CA ILE A 297 15.75 -2.21 -4.43
C ILE A 297 15.69 -2.76 -3.00
N GLY A 298 15.10 -1.98 -2.10
CA GLY A 298 14.83 -2.40 -0.73
C GLY A 298 15.91 -2.05 0.30
N GLY A 299 15.88 -2.75 1.44
CA GLY A 299 16.74 -2.48 2.59
C GLY A 299 15.99 -2.33 3.92
N ASP A 300 14.68 -2.63 3.94
CA ASP A 300 13.81 -2.47 5.11
C ASP A 300 13.99 -3.59 6.15
N ASN A 301 14.60 -4.72 5.78
CA ASN A 301 14.79 -5.92 6.59
C ASN A 301 13.49 -6.55 7.14
N ALA A 302 12.33 -6.32 6.51
CA ALA A 302 11.07 -6.82 7.03
C ALA A 302 11.04 -8.36 7.13
N ILE A 303 11.54 -9.07 6.10
CA ILE A 303 11.64 -10.55 6.09
C ILE A 303 12.49 -11.05 7.29
N ALA A 304 13.68 -10.47 7.48
CA ALA A 304 14.59 -10.84 8.57
C ALA A 304 14.05 -10.50 9.98
N ARG A 305 13.03 -9.64 10.05
CA ARG A 305 12.39 -9.18 11.29
C ARG A 305 11.00 -9.80 11.50
N HIS A 306 10.65 -10.83 10.72
CA HIS A 306 9.36 -11.50 10.78
C HIS A 306 8.19 -10.52 10.60
N GLY A 307 8.36 -9.58 9.67
CA GLY A 307 7.33 -8.64 9.24
C GLY A 307 6.57 -9.14 8.02
N ILE A 308 5.48 -8.45 7.72
CA ILE A 308 4.62 -8.66 6.54
C ILE A 308 4.56 -7.40 5.67
N HIS A 309 5.28 -6.35 6.05
CA HIS A 309 5.36 -5.09 5.32
C HIS A 309 6.60 -4.30 5.76
N GLY A 310 7.04 -3.40 4.90
CA GLY A 310 8.19 -2.53 5.04
C GLY A 310 7.96 -1.26 4.23
N LEU A 311 8.89 -0.92 3.35
CA LEU A 311 8.66 0.15 2.37
C LEU A 311 7.84 -0.39 1.20
N SER A 312 6.77 0.32 0.84
CA SER A 312 5.90 0.03 -0.28
C SER A 312 6.55 0.41 -1.62
N TRP A 313 6.29 -0.38 -2.65
CA TRP A 313 6.74 -0.11 -4.02
C TRP A 313 5.59 -0.37 -4.98
N LEU A 314 5.46 0.44 -6.03
CA LEU A 314 4.50 0.22 -7.11
C LEU A 314 5.21 0.34 -8.45
N PHE A 315 5.20 -0.74 -9.23
CA PHE A 315 5.74 -0.79 -10.57
C PHE A 315 4.62 -0.92 -11.60
N ASN A 316 4.75 -0.20 -12.71
CA ASN A 316 3.79 -0.15 -13.79
C ASN A 316 4.49 -0.65 -15.05
N ILE A 317 4.23 -1.89 -15.42
CA ILE A 317 4.98 -2.61 -16.45
C ILE A 317 4.10 -2.70 -17.70
N ASP A 318 4.62 -2.19 -18.80
CA ASP A 318 4.00 -2.29 -20.12
C ASP A 318 4.28 -3.66 -20.74
N ILE A 319 3.21 -4.38 -21.08
CA ILE A 319 3.28 -5.67 -21.77
C ILE A 319 2.69 -5.49 -23.18
N PRO A 320 3.52 -5.44 -24.23
CA PRO A 320 3.04 -5.39 -25.60
C PRO A 320 2.15 -6.60 -25.92
N GLY A 321 1.01 -6.38 -26.58
CA GLY A 321 0.11 -7.45 -27.02
C GLY A 321 0.79 -8.45 -27.95
N THR A 322 1.85 -8.05 -28.65
CA THR A 322 2.73 -8.95 -29.43
C THR A 322 3.30 -10.11 -28.61
N LEU A 323 3.56 -9.91 -27.32
CA LEU A 323 4.08 -10.95 -26.42
C LEU A 323 3.02 -11.92 -25.90
N LEU A 324 1.72 -11.60 -26.01
CA LEU A 324 0.61 -12.38 -25.44
C LEU A 324 -0.08 -13.23 -26.52
N ILE A 325 -0.63 -14.39 -26.17
CA ILE A 325 -1.21 -15.35 -27.12
C ILE A 325 -2.71 -15.52 -26.85
N SER A 326 -3.54 -15.40 -27.88
CA SER A 326 -4.99 -15.60 -27.78
C SER A 326 -5.34 -17.09 -27.71
N ASN A 327 -6.29 -17.43 -26.86
CA ASN A 327 -6.86 -18.76 -26.66
C ASN A 327 -5.86 -19.84 -26.21
N GLU A 328 -4.69 -19.43 -25.72
CA GLU A 328 -3.64 -20.29 -25.20
C GLU A 328 -3.23 -19.86 -23.78
N GLU A 329 -2.50 -20.74 -23.09
CA GLU A 329 -1.92 -20.42 -21.79
C GLU A 329 -0.77 -19.43 -21.98
N ASN A 330 -0.92 -18.27 -21.38
CA ASN A 330 0.12 -17.28 -21.20
C ASN A 330 0.76 -17.46 -19.82
N THR A 331 2.02 -17.04 -19.72
CA THR A 331 2.80 -17.12 -18.50
C THR A 331 3.53 -15.82 -18.24
N ILE A 332 3.44 -15.32 -17.00
CA ILE A 332 4.33 -14.30 -16.46
C ILE A 332 5.28 -14.98 -15.49
N TYR A 333 6.58 -14.79 -15.70
CA TYR A 333 7.63 -15.25 -14.80
C TYR A 333 8.12 -14.08 -13.96
N LEU A 334 8.13 -14.28 -12.65
CA LEU A 334 8.67 -13.35 -11.66
C LEU A 334 9.94 -13.98 -11.09
N THR A 335 11.11 -13.43 -11.39
CA THR A 335 12.40 -13.94 -10.89
C THR A 335 12.99 -12.99 -9.87
N GLN A 336 13.20 -13.44 -8.63
CA GLN A 336 14.09 -12.75 -7.70
C GLN A 336 15.53 -13.10 -8.08
N ALA A 337 16.21 -12.19 -8.79
CA ALA A 337 17.49 -12.49 -9.44
C ALA A 337 18.71 -12.39 -8.52
N ASN A 338 18.57 -11.72 -7.37
CA ASN A 338 19.68 -11.46 -6.45
C ASN A 338 19.68 -12.43 -5.24
N GLY A 339 20.32 -13.59 -5.40
CA GLY A 339 20.45 -14.60 -4.36
C GLY A 339 21.53 -14.32 -3.31
N GLY A 340 22.00 -15.37 -2.62
CA GLY A 340 23.18 -15.34 -1.74
C GLY A 340 22.92 -15.17 -0.23
N THR A 341 21.73 -14.74 0.19
CA THR A 341 21.35 -14.71 1.61
C THR A 341 19.88 -15.15 1.78
N PRO A 342 19.47 -15.62 2.97
CA PRO A 342 18.09 -16.08 3.18
C PRO A 342 17.04 -14.97 3.11
N PHE A 343 17.47 -13.71 3.29
CA PHE A 343 16.57 -12.57 3.49
C PHE A 343 16.44 -11.68 2.27
N ARG A 344 17.24 -11.89 1.22
CA ARG A 344 17.09 -11.13 -0.02
C ARG A 344 15.80 -11.56 -0.67
N GLY A 345 14.75 -10.76 -0.56
CA GLY A 345 13.48 -11.10 -1.16
C GLY A 345 12.56 -9.91 -1.28
N VAL A 346 11.37 -10.18 -1.82
CA VAL A 346 10.27 -9.23 -1.84
C VAL A 346 9.05 -9.86 -1.19
N MET A 347 8.20 -9.03 -0.60
CA MET A 347 6.86 -9.44 -0.20
C MET A 347 5.87 -8.68 -1.07
N TYR A 348 4.97 -9.42 -1.72
CA TYR A 348 3.95 -8.83 -2.57
C TYR A 348 2.87 -8.17 -1.69
N ASP A 349 2.27 -7.12 -2.21
CA ASP A 349 1.03 -6.53 -1.69
C ASP A 349 -0.11 -6.93 -2.63
N TYR A 350 0.02 -6.53 -3.89
CA TYR A 350 -1.03 -6.75 -4.88
C TYR A 350 -0.46 -6.79 -6.29
N ILE A 351 -0.94 -7.72 -7.11
CA ILE A 351 -0.60 -7.82 -8.52
C ILE A 351 -1.89 -7.70 -9.32
N ARG A 352 -1.91 -6.84 -10.32
CA ARG A 352 -3.07 -6.66 -11.20
C ARG A 352 -2.65 -6.59 -12.64
N PHE A 353 -3.32 -7.36 -13.48
CA PHE A 353 -3.15 -7.30 -14.92
C PHE A 353 -4.36 -6.65 -15.56
N GLU A 354 -4.11 -5.59 -16.33
CA GLU A 354 -5.12 -4.77 -16.97
C GLU A 354 -5.11 -4.97 -18.48
N GLY A 355 -6.31 -5.01 -19.05
CA GLY A 355 -6.51 -4.93 -20.49
C GLY A 355 -6.11 -3.56 -21.02
N SER A 356 -6.16 -3.43 -22.34
CA SER A 356 -5.99 -2.13 -22.99
C SER A 356 -7.22 -1.24 -22.81
N ALA A 357 -7.00 0.08 -22.75
CA ALA A 357 -8.02 1.11 -22.61
C ALA A 357 -9.14 1.04 -23.68
N LEU A 358 -8.82 0.55 -24.89
CA LEU A 358 -9.73 0.53 -26.03
C LEU A 358 -10.72 -0.64 -26.01
N SER A 359 -10.49 -1.64 -25.15
CA SER A 359 -11.39 -2.79 -24.99
C SER A 359 -12.80 -2.42 -24.50
N CYS A 360 -13.01 -1.18 -24.03
CA CYS A 360 -14.31 -0.65 -23.62
C CYS A 360 -15.07 0.15 -24.71
N SER A 361 -14.54 0.28 -25.93
CA SER A 361 -15.13 1.19 -26.95
C SER A 361 -16.09 0.51 -27.95
N GLY A 362 -16.83 -0.54 -27.55
CA GLY A 362 -17.69 -1.26 -28.51
C GLY A 362 -18.98 -1.94 -28.00
N SER A 363 -19.09 -2.30 -26.73
CA SER A 363 -20.31 -2.94 -26.21
C SER A 363 -20.32 -2.91 -24.69
N ASN A 364 -21.49 -2.67 -24.07
CA ASN A 364 -21.75 -2.59 -22.63
C ASN A 364 -21.54 -3.90 -21.85
N THR A 365 -20.50 -4.66 -22.18
CA THR A 365 -20.05 -5.86 -21.48
C THR A 365 -18.55 -5.94 -21.68
N CYS A 366 -17.78 -5.61 -20.64
CA CYS A 366 -16.39 -6.02 -20.52
C CYS A 366 -16.36 -7.56 -20.47
N ILE A 367 -15.54 -8.17 -21.32
CA ILE A 367 -15.36 -9.64 -21.41
C ILE A 367 -14.40 -10.10 -20.33
#